data_AF-A0A955U5F8-F1
#
_entry.id   AF-A0A955U5F8-F1
#
_cell.length_a   1.000
_cell.length_b   1.000
_cell.length_c   1.000
_cell.angle_alpha   90.00
_cell.angle_beta   90.00
_cell.angle_gamma   90.00
#
_symmetry.space_group_name_H-M   'P 1'
#
loop_
_entity.id
_entity.type
_entity.pdbx_description
1 polymer ?
#
loop_
_entity_poly.entity_id
_entity_poly.type
_entity_poly.pdbx_seq_one_letter_code
_entity_poly.pdbx_strand_id
1 'polypeptide(L)'
;MRYGSLQDWLARHEELERRWEELWVAAPEVDAHGFREGLRSLGAALRLHVEQEEATLIPAWEELPDPPPNATGAVLRRDHALLLGLLDELERCADDGRSRACVLHRLREVLRHHDAREAASIKPGLDGRLDASTVRGWLARFEREEDALPEAFRFEPCGRGVPVGDEAEDAVAADAPALDRVRGLGVPDHPKGVILHSRAVALAEAVEGCDDPRARRLLAADLWGALHLLRIVGSR
;
A
#
# COMPACT_ATOMS: atom_id res chain seq x y z
N MET A 1 -7.39 24.14 7.34
CA MET A 1 -5.98 23.73 7.31
C MET A 1 -5.90 22.33 7.88
N ARG A 2 -5.88 21.32 7.01
CA ARG A 2 -5.85 19.89 7.34
C ARG A 2 -4.53 19.47 8.00
N TYR A 3 -3.45 20.18 7.72
CA TYR A 3 -2.12 19.90 8.26
C TYR A 3 -1.64 21.03 9.16
N GLY A 4 -1.50 20.77 10.46
CA GLY A 4 -0.93 21.73 11.42
C GLY A 4 0.61 21.65 11.50
N SER A 5 1.18 20.54 11.03
CA SER A 5 2.60 20.21 11.09
C SER A 5 3.00 19.22 9.99
N LEU A 6 4.31 19.02 9.78
CA LEU A 6 4.80 17.94 8.92
C LEU A 6 4.38 16.56 9.44
N GLN A 7 4.20 16.39 10.76
CA GLN A 7 3.68 15.16 11.34
C GLN A 7 2.25 14.87 10.88
N ASP A 8 1.41 15.90 10.80
CA ASP A 8 0.03 15.72 10.33
C ASP A 8 -0.02 15.37 8.85
N TRP A 9 0.93 15.88 8.06
CA TRP A 9 1.06 15.53 6.65
C TRP A 9 1.56 14.09 6.46
N LEU A 10 2.47 13.61 7.31
CA LEU A 10 2.92 12.21 7.30
C LEU A 10 1.83 11.20 7.70
N ALA A 11 0.76 11.64 8.38
CA ALA A 11 -0.42 10.80 8.58
C ALA A 11 -1.09 10.40 7.23
N ARG A 12 -0.70 11.00 6.11
CA ARG A 12 -1.07 10.55 4.77
C ARG A 12 -0.49 9.19 4.39
N HIS A 13 0.62 8.75 4.99
CA HIS A 13 1.14 7.40 4.78
C HIS A 13 0.13 6.34 5.21
N GLU A 14 -0.52 6.54 6.36
CA GLU A 14 -1.60 5.68 6.84
C GLU A 14 -2.78 5.65 5.87
N GLU A 15 -3.10 6.79 5.26
CA GLU A 15 -4.14 6.89 4.24
C GLU A 15 -3.77 6.16 2.94
N LEU A 16 -2.49 6.18 2.53
CA LEU A 16 -1.99 5.44 1.37
C LEU A 16 -2.01 3.93 1.62
N GLU A 17 -1.56 3.46 2.78
CA GLU A 17 -1.65 2.04 3.18
C GLU A 17 -3.11 1.59 3.23
N ARG A 18 -4.01 2.40 3.80
CA ARG A 18 -5.44 2.08 3.86
C ARG A 18 -6.07 1.95 2.47
N ARG A 19 -5.73 2.84 1.52
CA ARG A 19 -6.18 2.74 0.12
C ARG A 19 -5.60 1.52 -0.59
N TRP A 20 -4.35 1.17 -0.28
CA TRP A 20 -3.76 -0.08 -0.75
C TRP A 20 -4.52 -1.30 -0.21
N GLU A 21 -4.88 -1.32 1.07
CA GLU A 21 -5.65 -2.43 1.68
C GLU A 21 -7.01 -2.61 1.02
N GLU A 22 -7.71 -1.51 0.74
CA GLU A 22 -8.99 -1.54 0.02
C GLU A 22 -8.82 -2.09 -1.39
N LEU A 23 -7.78 -1.67 -2.10
CA LEU A 23 -7.45 -2.17 -3.42
C LEU A 23 -7.07 -3.66 -3.41
N TRP A 24 -6.39 -4.11 -2.35
CA TRP A 24 -6.04 -5.51 -2.12
C TRP A 24 -7.28 -6.38 -1.91
N VAL A 25 -8.24 -5.89 -1.14
CA VAL A 25 -9.51 -6.59 -0.88
C VAL A 25 -10.41 -6.59 -2.10
N ALA A 26 -10.37 -5.54 -2.93
CA ALA A 26 -11.10 -5.48 -4.19
C ALA A 26 -10.57 -6.56 -5.16
N ALA A 27 -11.34 -7.63 -5.32
CA ALA A 27 -11.12 -8.62 -6.37
C ALA A 27 -11.74 -8.12 -7.68
N PRO A 28 -11.01 -7.77 -8.76
CA PRO A 28 -11.54 -7.34 -10.04
C PRO A 28 -12.32 -8.45 -10.72
N GLU A 29 -12.08 -9.71 -10.34
CA GLU A 29 -12.90 -10.85 -10.76
C GLU A 29 -14.32 -10.76 -10.18
N VAL A 30 -14.51 -10.04 -9.07
CA VAL A 30 -15.78 -9.79 -8.38
C VAL A 30 -16.32 -8.39 -8.69
N ASP A 31 -15.44 -7.38 -8.70
CA ASP A 31 -15.75 -5.97 -8.92
C ASP A 31 -14.61 -5.26 -9.67
N ALA A 32 -14.56 -5.48 -10.98
CA ALA A 32 -13.59 -4.82 -11.86
C ALA A 32 -13.71 -3.30 -11.86
N HIS A 33 -14.92 -2.77 -11.63
CA HIS A 33 -15.15 -1.32 -11.62
C HIS A 33 -14.57 -0.70 -10.35
N GLY A 34 -14.93 -1.22 -9.18
CA GLY A 34 -14.39 -0.78 -7.89
C GLY A 34 -12.88 -0.97 -7.79
N PHE A 35 -12.32 -2.05 -8.34
CA PHE A 35 -10.87 -2.22 -8.42
C PHE A 35 -10.21 -1.09 -9.25
N ARG A 36 -10.76 -0.76 -10.43
CA ARG A 36 -10.21 0.33 -11.27
C ARG A 36 -10.38 1.69 -10.61
N GLU A 37 -11.48 1.95 -9.91
CA GLU A 37 -11.67 3.17 -9.15
C GLU A 37 -10.70 3.29 -7.98
N GLY A 38 -10.53 2.22 -7.20
CA GLY A 38 -9.53 2.15 -6.13
C GLY A 38 -8.11 2.37 -6.64
N LEU A 39 -7.75 1.74 -7.77
CA LEU A 39 -6.42 1.89 -8.38
C LEU A 39 -6.19 3.33 -8.86
N ARG A 40 -7.18 3.93 -9.51
CA ARG A 40 -7.13 5.34 -9.93
C ARG A 40 -6.99 6.29 -8.75
N SER A 41 -7.73 6.04 -7.67
CA SER A 41 -7.69 6.85 -6.44
C SER A 41 -6.33 6.74 -5.73
N LEU A 42 -5.84 5.51 -5.49
CA LEU A 42 -4.51 5.27 -4.94
C LEU A 42 -3.42 5.88 -5.82
N GLY A 43 -3.50 5.68 -7.14
CA GLY A 43 -2.53 6.19 -8.09
C GLY A 43 -2.46 7.71 -8.14
N ALA A 44 -3.60 8.40 -8.13
CA ALA A 44 -3.65 9.87 -8.09
C ALA A 44 -3.02 10.41 -6.79
N ALA A 45 -3.35 9.78 -5.66
CA ALA A 45 -2.86 10.20 -4.37
C ALA A 45 -1.36 9.98 -4.18
N LEU A 46 -0.85 8.83 -4.63
CA LEU A 46 0.57 8.50 -4.53
C LEU A 46 1.39 9.37 -5.48
N ARG A 47 0.91 9.62 -6.71
CA ARG A 47 1.57 10.54 -7.65
C ARG A 47 1.68 11.96 -7.08
N LEU A 48 0.60 12.47 -6.48
CA LEU A 48 0.63 13.79 -5.84
C LEU A 48 1.56 13.82 -4.62
N HIS A 49 1.57 12.78 -3.80
CA HIS A 49 2.49 12.66 -2.66
C HIS A 49 3.96 12.72 -3.12
N VAL A 50 4.32 11.90 -4.12
CA VAL A 50 5.64 11.91 -4.74
C VAL A 50 5.99 13.29 -5.30
N GLU A 51 5.07 13.95 -6.02
CA GLU A 51 5.30 15.29 -6.58
C GLU A 51 5.62 16.32 -5.49
N GLN A 52 4.87 16.29 -4.39
CA GLN A 52 5.07 17.20 -3.26
C GLN A 52 6.43 17.00 -2.59
N GLU A 53 6.85 15.75 -2.41
CA GLU A 53 8.17 15.42 -1.85
C GLU A 53 9.30 15.86 -2.77
N GLU A 54 9.25 15.43 -4.03
CA GLU A 54 10.29 15.70 -5.04
C GLU A 54 10.45 17.20 -5.30
N ALA A 55 9.35 17.95 -5.30
CA ALA A 55 9.38 19.39 -5.54
C ALA A 55 9.73 20.23 -4.30
N THR A 56 9.69 19.65 -3.10
CA THR A 56 9.72 20.43 -1.85
C THR A 56 10.54 19.80 -0.75
N LEU A 57 10.13 18.64 -0.25
CA LEU A 57 10.70 18.07 0.97
C LEU A 57 12.10 17.52 0.72
N ILE A 58 12.31 16.79 -0.38
CA ILE A 58 13.60 16.22 -0.72
C ILE A 58 14.62 17.34 -1.00
N PRO A 59 14.36 18.35 -1.86
CA PRO A 59 15.29 19.46 -2.06
C PRO A 59 15.63 20.20 -0.76
N ALA A 60 14.62 20.52 0.06
CA ALA A 60 14.86 21.19 1.33
C ALA A 60 15.72 20.36 2.30
N TRP A 61 15.57 19.04 2.27
CA TRP A 61 16.38 18.14 3.08
C TRP A 61 17.83 18.06 2.54
N GLU A 62 18.01 18.03 1.22
CA GLU A 62 19.33 17.99 0.56
C GLU A 62 20.14 19.28 0.79
N GLU A 63 19.47 20.40 1.04
CA GLU A 63 20.09 21.70 1.36
C GLU A 63 20.51 21.83 2.84
N LEU A 64 20.14 20.88 3.71
CA LEU A 64 20.53 20.93 5.11
C LEU A 64 22.04 20.74 5.29
N PRO A 65 22.68 21.49 6.21
CA PRO A 65 24.05 21.18 6.62
C PRO A 65 24.06 19.84 7.38
N ASP A 66 24.95 18.94 6.97
CA ASP A 66 25.15 17.59 7.52
C ASP A 66 23.87 16.73 7.53
N PRO A 67 23.35 16.33 6.35
CA PRO A 67 22.20 15.44 6.29
C PRO A 67 22.53 14.08 6.93
N PRO A 68 21.57 13.42 7.61
CA PRO A 68 21.79 12.11 8.21
C PRO A 68 22.27 11.08 7.15
N PRO A 69 23.27 10.24 7.47
CA PRO A 69 24.05 9.47 6.50
C PRO A 69 23.30 8.32 5.78
N ASN A 70 22.04 8.07 6.14
CA ASN A 70 21.34 6.82 5.87
C ASN A 70 19.98 6.96 5.13
N ALA A 71 19.57 8.16 4.76
CA ALA A 71 18.59 8.33 3.68
C ALA A 71 19.10 9.39 2.74
N THR A 72 19.59 8.99 1.58
CA THR A 72 19.88 9.96 0.53
C THR A 72 18.58 10.24 -0.21
N GLY A 73 18.35 11.50 -0.60
CA GLY A 73 17.24 11.84 -1.49
C GLY A 73 17.19 10.89 -2.69
N ALA A 74 18.35 10.51 -3.23
CA ALA A 74 18.49 9.49 -4.28
C ALA A 74 17.82 8.13 -3.99
N VAL A 75 17.84 7.63 -2.75
CA VAL A 75 17.15 6.39 -2.38
C VAL A 75 15.64 6.59 -2.40
N LEU A 76 15.14 7.71 -1.88
CA LEU A 76 13.70 8.01 -1.92
C LEU A 76 13.20 8.20 -3.35
N ARG A 77 13.95 8.90 -4.21
CA ARG A 77 13.62 9.01 -5.64
C ARG A 77 13.59 7.65 -6.33
N ARG A 78 14.46 6.72 -5.93
CA ARG A 78 14.43 5.35 -6.43
C ARG A 78 13.17 4.61 -5.94
N ASP A 79 12.81 4.75 -4.67
CA ASP A 79 11.60 4.16 -4.11
C ASP A 79 10.35 4.74 -4.82
N HIS A 80 10.30 6.05 -5.10
CA HIS A 80 9.28 6.70 -5.92
C HIS A 80 9.18 6.10 -7.32
N ALA A 81 10.31 5.96 -8.02
CA ALA A 81 10.31 5.37 -9.35
C ALA A 81 9.78 3.91 -9.34
N LEU A 82 10.08 3.15 -8.27
CA LEU A 82 9.55 1.80 -8.09
C LEU A 82 8.04 1.81 -7.79
N LEU A 83 7.57 2.68 -6.90
CA LEU A 83 6.15 2.84 -6.55
C LEU A 83 5.32 3.18 -7.78
N LEU A 84 5.75 4.19 -8.55
CA LEU A 84 5.07 4.61 -9.77
C LEU A 84 5.10 3.52 -10.85
N GLY A 85 6.23 2.83 -11.02
CA GLY A 85 6.32 1.71 -11.95
C GLY A 85 5.40 0.53 -11.60
N LEU A 86 5.20 0.26 -10.31
CA LEU A 86 4.28 -0.77 -9.82
C LEU A 86 2.82 -0.37 -10.03
N LEU A 87 2.47 0.90 -9.88
CA LEU A 87 1.14 1.41 -10.24
C LEU A 87 0.86 1.21 -11.74
N ASP A 88 1.81 1.57 -12.61
CA ASP A 88 1.67 1.39 -14.06
C ASP A 88 1.63 -0.10 -14.44
N GLU A 89 2.25 -0.98 -13.66
CA GLU A 89 2.12 -2.44 -13.81
C GLU A 89 0.73 -2.93 -13.37
N LEU A 90 0.18 -2.43 -12.27
CA LEU A 90 -1.19 -2.75 -11.83
C LEU A 90 -2.23 -2.30 -12.84
N GLU A 91 -2.07 -1.11 -13.41
CA GLU A 91 -2.97 -0.60 -14.45
C GLU A 91 -2.97 -1.53 -15.67
N ARG A 92 -1.81 -2.03 -16.11
CA ARG A 92 -1.71 -3.03 -17.19
C ARG A 92 -2.31 -4.37 -16.80
N CYS A 93 -2.05 -4.87 -15.58
CA CYS A 93 -2.64 -6.13 -15.10
C CYS A 93 -4.16 -6.07 -15.01
N ALA A 94 -4.73 -4.89 -14.72
CA ALA A 94 -6.18 -4.67 -14.68
C ALA A 94 -6.86 -4.86 -16.05
N ASP A 95 -6.08 -4.71 -17.14
CA ASP A 95 -6.57 -4.81 -18.52
C ASP A 95 -6.32 -6.19 -19.15
N ASP A 96 -5.29 -6.91 -18.69
CA ASP A 96 -4.85 -8.18 -19.31
C ASP A 96 -5.12 -9.44 -18.47
N GLY A 97 -5.64 -9.29 -17.24
CA GLY A 97 -6.06 -10.40 -16.39
C GLY A 97 -4.89 -11.20 -15.79
N ARG A 98 -3.66 -10.69 -15.82
CA ARG A 98 -2.51 -11.31 -15.13
C ARG A 98 -2.64 -11.19 -13.61
N SER A 99 -1.97 -12.10 -12.89
CA SER A 99 -1.96 -12.12 -11.43
C SER A 99 -1.34 -10.84 -10.85
N ARG A 100 -2.21 -9.93 -10.42
CA ARG A 100 -1.87 -8.63 -9.80
C ARG A 100 -1.39 -8.75 -8.35
N ALA A 101 -1.60 -9.89 -7.70
CA ALA A 101 -1.32 -10.07 -6.29
C ALA A 101 0.18 -9.94 -5.97
N CYS A 102 1.07 -10.41 -6.85
CA CYS A 102 2.52 -10.18 -6.71
C CYS A 102 2.87 -8.70 -6.79
N VAL A 103 2.23 -7.96 -7.72
CA VAL A 103 2.46 -6.53 -7.93
C VAL A 103 1.93 -5.72 -6.75
N LEU A 104 0.72 -6.01 -6.26
CA LEU A 104 0.14 -5.37 -5.08
C LEU A 104 0.97 -5.65 -3.82
N HIS A 105 1.43 -6.90 -3.63
CA HIS A 105 2.28 -7.23 -2.49
C HIS A 105 3.60 -6.45 -2.55
N ARG A 106 4.24 -6.40 -3.72
CA ARG A 106 5.46 -5.61 -3.91
C ARG A 106 5.23 -4.11 -3.73
N LEU A 107 4.09 -3.59 -4.17
CA LEU A 107 3.70 -2.19 -3.94
C LEU A 107 3.65 -1.88 -2.44
N ARG A 108 3.01 -2.75 -1.65
CA ARG A 108 2.96 -2.62 -0.20
C ARG A 108 4.35 -2.59 0.44
N GLU A 109 5.20 -3.55 0.06
CA GLU A 109 6.54 -3.65 0.63
C GLU A 109 7.38 -2.41 0.32
N VAL A 110 7.28 -1.88 -0.89
CA VAL A 110 7.98 -0.64 -1.24
C VAL A 110 7.38 0.54 -0.48
N LEU A 111 6.06 0.64 -0.35
CA LEU A 111 5.37 1.69 0.41
C LEU A 111 5.85 1.72 1.87
N ARG A 112 5.79 0.56 2.56
CA ARG A 112 6.22 0.44 3.96
C ARG A 112 7.70 0.78 4.17
N HIS A 113 8.58 0.35 3.26
CA HIS A 113 10.00 0.70 3.34
C HIS A 113 10.25 2.18 3.07
N HIS A 114 9.52 2.77 2.12
CA HIS A 114 9.59 4.19 1.80
C HIS A 114 9.15 5.02 3.02
N ASP A 115 7.98 4.74 3.58
CA ASP A 115 7.44 5.43 4.78
C ASP A 115 8.41 5.34 5.96
N ALA A 116 8.97 4.14 6.21
CA ALA A 116 9.94 3.94 7.28
C ALA A 116 11.23 4.74 7.09
N ARG A 117 11.72 4.87 5.84
CA ARG A 117 12.90 5.69 5.54
C ARG A 117 12.62 7.17 5.72
N GLU A 118 11.48 7.64 5.21
CA GLU A 118 11.10 9.05 5.31
C GLU A 118 10.92 9.47 6.78
N ALA A 119 10.18 8.66 7.55
CA ALA A 119 9.97 8.87 8.98
C ALA A 119 11.27 8.84 9.80
N ALA A 120 12.22 7.98 9.42
CA ALA A 120 13.50 7.88 10.12
C ALA A 120 14.50 8.99 9.76
N SER A 121 14.34 9.67 8.62
CA SER A 121 15.41 10.52 8.08
C SER A 121 14.99 11.90 7.58
N ILE A 122 14.02 12.01 6.67
CA ILE A 122 13.59 13.32 6.16
C ILE A 122 12.94 14.11 7.28
N LYS A 123 12.01 13.47 7.99
CA LYS A 123 11.28 14.14 9.06
C LYS A 123 12.20 14.66 10.17
N PRO A 124 13.07 13.85 10.83
CA PRO A 124 13.97 14.37 11.86
C PRO A 124 14.98 15.38 11.32
N GLY A 125 15.32 15.30 10.03
CA GLY A 125 16.20 16.26 9.37
C GLY A 125 15.57 17.63 9.25
N LEU A 126 14.31 17.72 8.82
CA LEU A 126 13.61 18.99 8.60
C LEU A 126 13.04 19.61 9.88
N ASP A 127 12.65 18.77 10.85
CA ASP A 127 12.00 19.20 12.09
C ASP A 127 12.92 20.11 12.92
N GLY A 128 12.42 21.27 13.31
CA GLY A 128 13.17 22.29 14.06
C GLY A 128 14.32 22.99 13.29
N ARG A 129 14.61 22.59 12.04
CA ARG A 129 15.64 23.23 11.20
C ARG A 129 15.08 24.25 10.21
N LEU A 130 13.80 24.14 9.89
CA LEU A 130 13.09 25.09 9.04
C LEU A 130 12.27 26.09 9.85
N ASP A 131 12.08 27.29 9.32
CA ASP A 131 11.20 28.25 9.94
C ASP A 131 9.73 27.82 9.81
N ALA A 132 8.95 28.06 10.86
CA ALA A 132 7.57 27.62 10.92
C ALA A 132 6.66 28.28 9.86
N SER A 133 7.05 29.43 9.29
CA SER A 133 6.26 30.11 8.26
C SER A 133 6.42 29.43 6.89
N THR A 134 7.63 28.99 6.55
CA THR A 134 7.94 28.19 5.37
C THR A 134 7.19 26.86 5.41
N VAL A 135 7.28 26.13 6.54
CA VAL A 135 6.56 24.86 6.70
C VAL A 135 5.05 25.05 6.54
N ARG A 136 4.44 26.07 7.17
CA ARG A 136 3.02 26.38 6.99
C ARG A 136 2.68 26.74 5.53
N GLY A 137 3.56 27.44 4.84
CA GLY A 137 3.38 27.79 3.42
C GLY A 137 3.33 26.56 2.53
N TRP A 138 4.21 25.58 2.77
CA TRP A 138 4.20 24.30 2.06
C TRP A 138 2.94 23.50 2.34
N LEU A 139 2.59 23.31 3.61
CA LEU A 139 1.41 22.56 4.03
C LEU A 139 0.11 23.15 3.45
N ALA A 140 -0.01 24.48 3.44
CA ALA A 140 -1.14 25.15 2.83
C ALA A 140 -1.19 24.96 1.30
N ARG A 141 -0.04 24.85 0.63
CA ARG A 141 0.01 24.51 -0.80
C ARG A 141 -0.39 23.06 -1.03
N PHE A 142 0.16 22.13 -0.25
CA PHE A 142 -0.16 20.71 -0.36
C PHE A 142 -1.65 20.43 -0.20
N GLU A 143 -2.28 21.05 0.80
CA GLU A 143 -3.73 20.96 1.01
C GLU A 143 -4.53 21.45 -0.22
N ARG A 144 -4.11 22.55 -0.86
CA ARG A 144 -4.78 23.05 -2.08
C ARG A 144 -4.60 22.13 -3.28
N GLU A 145 -3.42 21.53 -3.45
CA GLU A 145 -3.15 20.59 -4.53
C GLU A 145 -4.00 19.31 -4.36
N GLU A 146 -4.14 18.84 -3.12
CA GLU A 146 -5.02 17.73 -2.80
C GLU A 146 -6.50 18.07 -2.98
N ASP A 147 -6.93 19.28 -2.56
CA ASP A 147 -8.28 19.76 -2.81
C ASP A 147 -8.54 19.92 -4.32
N ALA A 148 -7.51 20.09 -5.15
CA ALA A 148 -7.65 20.16 -6.60
C ALA A 148 -7.77 18.78 -7.27
N LEU A 149 -7.51 17.67 -6.54
CA LEU A 149 -7.76 16.34 -7.09
C LEU A 149 -9.25 16.19 -7.42
N PRO A 150 -9.60 15.67 -8.62
CA PRO A 150 -10.99 15.53 -9.00
C PRO A 150 -11.76 14.65 -8.01
N GLU A 151 -13.06 14.90 -7.86
CA GLU A 151 -13.89 14.27 -6.82
C GLU A 151 -13.89 12.74 -6.89
N ALA A 152 -13.78 12.15 -8.09
CA ALA A 152 -13.63 10.71 -8.31
C ALA A 152 -12.30 10.11 -7.77
N PHE A 153 -11.35 10.96 -7.37
CA PHE A 153 -10.10 10.59 -6.71
C PHE A 153 -10.04 11.08 -5.27
N ARG A 154 -11.08 11.82 -4.84
CA ARG A 154 -11.31 12.11 -3.43
C ARG A 154 -11.99 10.89 -2.83
N PHE A 155 -11.50 10.52 -1.67
CA PHE A 155 -11.93 9.30 -1.02
C PHE A 155 -13.26 9.51 -0.29
N GLU A 156 -14.24 8.63 -0.55
CA GLU A 156 -15.37 8.37 0.34
C GLU A 156 -15.23 6.95 0.92
N PRO A 157 -15.23 6.76 2.26
CA PRO A 157 -15.01 5.46 2.84
C PRO A 157 -16.09 4.42 2.53
N CYS A 158 -15.69 3.36 1.82
CA CYS A 158 -16.40 2.10 1.81
C CYS A 158 -16.24 1.43 3.20
N GLY A 159 -17.30 1.56 4.01
CA GLY A 159 -17.53 0.95 5.32
C GLY A 159 -16.51 -0.04 5.94
N ARG A 160 -15.96 0.38 7.09
CA ARG A 160 -15.41 -0.38 8.24
C ARG A 160 -14.40 -1.51 7.93
N GLY A 161 -13.12 -1.18 8.10
CA GLY A 161 -12.00 -2.11 8.16
C GLY A 161 -12.08 -3.12 9.32
N VAL A 162 -11.45 -4.27 9.11
CA VAL A 162 -11.25 -5.34 10.10
C VAL A 162 -9.79 -5.31 10.55
N PRO A 163 -9.46 -5.33 11.85
CA PRO A 163 -8.08 -5.28 12.31
C PRO A 163 -7.35 -6.59 12.00
N VAL A 164 -6.08 -6.49 11.58
CA VAL A 164 -5.14 -7.62 11.46
C VAL A 164 -4.13 -7.50 12.61
N GLY A 165 -4.00 -8.55 13.40
CA GLY A 165 -3.09 -8.60 14.56
C GLY A 165 -1.69 -9.12 14.20
N ASP A 166 -0.69 -8.63 14.92
CA ASP A 166 0.73 -8.95 14.80
C ASP A 166 1.08 -10.31 15.42
N GLU A 167 0.91 -11.43 14.71
CA GLU A 167 1.63 -12.68 15.03
C GLU A 167 1.80 -13.53 13.76
N ALA A 168 2.88 -13.35 13.00
CA ALA A 168 3.27 -14.27 11.93
C ALA A 168 4.77 -14.20 11.61
N GLU A 169 5.64 -14.65 12.53
CA GLU A 169 7.06 -14.85 12.21
C GLU A 169 7.57 -16.31 12.31
N ASP A 170 6.79 -17.30 12.75
CA ASP A 170 7.34 -18.65 13.02
C ASP A 170 6.73 -19.84 12.26
N ALA A 171 6.16 -19.65 11.06
CA ALA A 171 5.61 -20.77 10.29
C ALA A 171 5.84 -20.69 8.78
N VAL A 172 7.09 -20.86 8.30
CA VAL A 172 7.35 -21.13 6.88
C VAL A 172 8.39 -22.24 6.72
N ALA A 173 7.95 -23.48 6.92
CA ALA A 173 8.68 -24.69 6.50
C ALA A 173 7.77 -25.78 5.89
N ALA A 174 6.49 -25.49 5.63
CA ALA A 174 5.56 -26.44 5.03
C ALA A 174 4.95 -25.88 3.75
N ASP A 175 4.87 -26.72 2.72
CA ASP A 175 4.19 -26.45 1.44
C ASP A 175 2.93 -25.62 1.64
N ALA A 176 2.95 -24.41 1.09
CA ALA A 176 1.75 -23.61 0.94
C ALA A 176 0.69 -24.45 0.20
N PRO A 177 -0.57 -24.47 0.65
CA PRO A 177 -1.59 -25.26 -0.02
C PRO A 177 -1.79 -24.76 -1.45
N ALA A 178 -1.68 -25.67 -2.42
CA ALA A 178 -1.98 -25.44 -3.83
C ALA A 178 -3.37 -24.84 -4.01
N LEU A 179 -3.57 -24.08 -5.08
CA LEU A 179 -4.82 -23.43 -5.47
C LEU A 179 -6.04 -24.38 -5.42
N ASP A 180 -5.83 -25.64 -5.80
CA ASP A 180 -6.86 -26.69 -5.73
C ASP A 180 -7.34 -26.98 -4.30
N ARG A 181 -6.46 -26.88 -3.29
CA ARG A 181 -6.87 -27.01 -1.88
C ARG A 181 -7.74 -25.85 -1.44
N VAL A 182 -7.45 -24.62 -1.88
CA VAL A 182 -8.27 -23.45 -1.52
C VAL A 182 -9.64 -23.55 -2.16
N ARG A 183 -9.70 -23.86 -3.46
CA ARG A 183 -10.95 -24.07 -4.20
C ARG A 183 -11.78 -25.23 -3.63
N GLY A 184 -11.12 -26.26 -3.09
CA GLY A 184 -11.75 -27.39 -2.41
C GLY A 184 -12.39 -27.08 -1.05
N LEU A 185 -12.16 -25.90 -0.45
CA LEU A 185 -12.77 -25.53 0.83
C LEU A 185 -14.23 -25.08 0.70
N GLY A 186 -14.70 -24.80 -0.53
CA GLY A 186 -16.02 -24.23 -0.79
C GLY A 186 -16.11 -22.76 -0.39
N VAL A 187 -16.97 -22.01 -1.08
CA VAL A 187 -17.21 -20.59 -0.78
C VAL A 187 -18.15 -20.50 0.43
N PRO A 188 -17.78 -19.84 1.54
CA PRO A 188 -18.66 -19.71 2.70
C PRO A 188 -19.88 -18.83 2.39
N ASP A 189 -21.04 -19.15 2.96
CA ASP A 189 -22.28 -18.35 2.78
C ASP A 189 -22.23 -16.99 3.50
N HIS A 190 -21.36 -16.86 4.50
CA HIS A 190 -21.21 -15.62 5.28
C HIS A 190 -20.38 -14.58 4.51
N PRO A 191 -20.79 -13.30 4.41
CA PRO A 191 -20.08 -12.28 3.61
C PRO A 191 -18.60 -12.13 3.94
N LYS A 192 -18.22 -12.16 5.23
CA LYS A 192 -16.80 -12.14 5.63
C LYS A 192 -16.03 -13.38 5.17
N GLY A 193 -16.69 -14.53 5.11
CA GLY A 193 -16.10 -15.77 4.61
C GLY A 193 -15.91 -15.72 3.09
N VAL A 194 -16.84 -15.13 2.33
CA VAL A 194 -16.67 -14.88 0.88
C VAL A 194 -15.45 -14.01 0.60
N ILE A 195 -15.26 -12.92 1.36
CA ILE A 195 -14.12 -12.01 1.21
C ILE A 195 -12.80 -12.76 1.52
N LEU A 196 -12.75 -13.49 2.64
CA LEU A 196 -11.56 -14.24 3.02
C LEU A 196 -11.26 -15.37 2.01
N HIS A 197 -12.27 -16.01 1.45
CA HIS A 197 -12.12 -17.06 0.44
C HIS A 197 -11.55 -16.48 -0.86
N SER A 198 -12.10 -15.35 -1.31
CA SER A 198 -11.60 -14.64 -2.48
C SER A 198 -10.14 -14.20 -2.29
N ARG A 199 -9.80 -13.70 -1.10
CA ARG A 199 -8.41 -13.36 -0.73
C ARG A 199 -7.49 -14.58 -0.73
N ALA A 200 -7.93 -15.71 -0.18
CA ALA A 200 -7.14 -16.95 -0.17
C ALA A 200 -6.93 -17.50 -1.59
N VAL A 201 -7.92 -17.41 -2.48
CA VAL A 201 -7.77 -17.82 -3.89
C VAL A 201 -6.74 -16.92 -4.59
N ALA A 202 -6.88 -15.60 -4.48
CA ALA A 202 -5.94 -14.66 -5.10
C ALA A 202 -4.50 -14.87 -4.60
N LEU A 203 -4.33 -15.11 -3.30
CA LEU A 203 -3.03 -15.41 -2.70
C LEU A 203 -2.44 -16.75 -3.19
N ALA A 204 -3.26 -17.79 -3.34
CA ALA A 204 -2.79 -19.07 -3.87
C ALA A 204 -2.36 -18.97 -5.34
N GLU A 205 -3.11 -18.24 -6.17
CA GLU A 205 -2.73 -17.94 -7.55
C GLU A 205 -1.44 -17.11 -7.62
N ALA A 206 -1.25 -16.18 -6.69
CA ALA A 206 -0.03 -15.40 -6.55
C ALA A 206 1.18 -16.28 -6.21
N VAL A 207 1.05 -17.18 -5.23
CA VAL A 207 2.12 -18.08 -4.81
C VAL A 207 2.58 -18.97 -5.97
N GLU A 208 1.63 -19.54 -6.71
CA GLU A 208 1.92 -20.41 -7.87
C GLU A 208 2.56 -19.62 -9.03
N GLY A 209 2.10 -18.40 -9.30
CA GLY A 209 2.61 -17.55 -10.38
C GLY A 209 3.85 -16.70 -10.03
N CYS A 210 4.30 -16.68 -8.78
CA CYS A 210 5.40 -15.81 -8.35
C CYS A 210 6.76 -16.46 -8.56
N ASP A 211 7.53 -16.03 -9.55
CA ASP A 211 8.89 -16.55 -9.81
C ASP A 211 9.94 -16.07 -8.79
N ASP A 212 9.68 -14.97 -8.07
CA ASP A 212 10.56 -14.46 -7.02
C ASP A 212 10.43 -15.31 -5.74
N PRO A 213 11.50 -16.00 -5.29
CA PRO A 213 11.43 -16.89 -4.12
C PRO A 213 11.14 -16.18 -2.79
N ARG A 214 11.51 -14.91 -2.67
CA ARG A 214 11.28 -14.12 -1.45
C ARG A 214 9.83 -13.66 -1.40
N ALA A 215 9.32 -13.10 -2.48
CA ALA A 215 7.92 -12.70 -2.58
C ALA A 215 6.98 -13.93 -2.46
N ARG A 216 7.34 -15.07 -3.08
CA ARG A 216 6.57 -16.32 -2.95
C ARG A 216 6.41 -16.77 -1.49
N ARG A 217 7.47 -16.64 -0.66
CA ARG A 217 7.41 -17.00 0.77
C ARG A 217 6.48 -16.11 1.57
N LEU A 218 6.49 -14.81 1.31
CA LEU A 218 5.63 -13.85 2.00
C LEU A 218 4.15 -14.05 1.59
N LEU A 219 3.89 -14.21 0.30
CA LEU A 219 2.56 -14.55 -0.22
C LEU A 219 2.04 -15.87 0.38
N ALA A 220 2.91 -16.86 0.58
CA ALA A 220 2.57 -18.12 1.23
C ALA A 220 2.20 -17.96 2.72
N ALA A 221 2.88 -17.07 3.44
CA ALA A 221 2.55 -16.74 4.82
C ALA A 221 1.19 -16.03 4.91
N ASP A 222 0.94 -15.05 4.05
CA ASP A 222 -0.35 -14.36 3.95
C ASP A 222 -1.49 -15.33 3.59
N LEU A 223 -1.25 -16.25 2.64
CA LEU A 223 -2.19 -17.30 2.26
C LEU A 223 -2.55 -18.16 3.46
N TRP A 224 -1.54 -18.59 4.23
CA TRP A 224 -1.74 -19.40 5.42
C TRP A 224 -2.60 -18.67 6.46
N GLY A 225 -2.34 -17.38 6.69
CA GLY A 225 -3.16 -16.54 7.57
C GLY A 225 -4.61 -16.43 7.10
N ALA A 226 -4.84 -16.18 5.81
CA ALA A 226 -6.18 -16.12 5.23
C ALA A 226 -6.95 -17.45 5.40
N LEU A 227 -6.27 -18.59 5.20
CA LEU A 227 -6.84 -19.92 5.39
C LEU A 227 -7.15 -20.24 6.86
N HIS A 228 -6.31 -19.77 7.78
CA HIS A 228 -6.58 -19.89 9.21
C HIS A 228 -7.85 -19.12 9.60
N LEU A 229 -8.00 -17.87 9.12
CA LEU A 229 -9.19 -17.07 9.34
C LEU A 229 -10.44 -17.69 8.69
N LEU A 230 -10.33 -18.26 7.50
CA LEU A 230 -11.42 -19.00 6.85
C LEU A 230 -11.92 -20.16 7.70
N ARG A 231 -11.02 -20.95 8.28
CA ARG A 231 -11.40 -22.04 9.19
C ARG A 231 -12.16 -21.54 10.41
N ILE A 232 -11.73 -20.42 10.99
CA ILE A 232 -12.41 -19.80 12.14
C ILE A 232 -13.82 -19.34 11.75
N VAL A 233 -13.96 -18.67 10.60
CA VAL A 233 -15.24 -18.14 10.14
C VAL A 233 -16.19 -19.23 9.66
N GLY A 234 -15.68 -20.30 9.05
CA GLY A 234 -16.48 -21.45 8.59
C GLY A 234 -16.87 -22.47 9.68
N SER A 235 -16.29 -22.37 10.87
CA SER A 235 -16.63 -23.25 12.02
C SER A 235 -17.74 -22.68 12.92
N ARG A 236 -18.39 -21.58 12.53
CA ARG A 236 -19.47 -20.91 13.26
C ARG A 236 -20.76 -20.95 12.44
#